data_AF-A0A4R5D6N9-F1
#
_entry.id   AF-A0A4R5D6N9-F1
#
_cell.length_a   1.000
_cell.length_b   1.000
_cell.length_c   1.000
_cell.angle_alpha   90.00
_cell.angle_beta   90.00
_cell.angle_gamma   90.00
#
_symmetry.space_group_name_H-M   'P 1'
#
loop_
_entity.id
_entity.type
_entity.pdbx_description
1 polymer ?
#
loop_
_entity_poly.entity_id
_entity_poly.type
_entity_poly.pdbx_seq_one_letter_code
_entity_poly.pdbx_strand_id
1 'polypeptide(L)'
;MISKDAQALGRELERLVRELRRGDRAVASVADAAHRLAQALADAAADARGDRRRPVPRLADHALADQVAVVGRELLDALAAGHEADLDAVVAALRSLRGPSE
;
A
#
# COMPACT_ATOMS: atom_id res chain seq x y z
N MET A 1 -13.84 1.32 -16.97
CA MET A 1 -14.11 2.46 -16.07
C MET A 1 -13.60 2.08 -14.69
N ILE A 2 -12.60 2.76 -14.15
CA ILE A 2 -12.00 2.42 -12.85
C ILE A 2 -13.03 2.62 -11.73
N SER A 3 -13.24 1.61 -10.88
CA SER A 3 -14.20 1.67 -9.76
C SER A 3 -13.94 2.88 -8.85
N LYS A 4 -14.99 3.42 -8.22
CA LYS A 4 -14.87 4.53 -7.24
C LYS A 4 -13.93 4.17 -6.09
N ASP A 5 -13.91 2.91 -5.67
CA ASP A 5 -13.08 2.42 -4.58
C ASP A 5 -11.59 2.42 -4.94
N ALA A 6 -11.26 2.00 -6.16
CA ALA A 6 -9.88 2.05 -6.67
C ALA A 6 -9.37 3.50 -6.76
N GLN A 7 -10.22 4.45 -7.16
CA GLN A 7 -9.87 5.88 -7.16
C GLN A 7 -9.68 6.44 -5.74
N ALA A 8 -10.49 6.00 -4.78
CA ALA A 8 -10.35 6.40 -3.38
C ALA A 8 -9.04 5.86 -2.78
N LEU A 9 -8.73 4.59 -3.05
CA LEU A 9 -7.47 3.97 -2.65
C LEU A 9 -6.26 4.71 -3.23
N GLY A 10 -6.30 5.06 -4.52
CA GLY A 10 -5.21 5.80 -5.16
C GLY A 10 -4.91 7.13 -4.48
N ARG A 11 -5.95 7.93 -4.17
CA ARG A 11 -5.78 9.20 -3.44
C ARG A 11 -5.23 9.00 -2.04
N GLU A 12 -5.66 7.96 -1.35
CA GLU A 12 -5.19 7.65 0.00
C GLU A 12 -3.71 7.23 0.00
N LEU A 13 -3.30 6.39 -0.95
CA LEU A 13 -1.90 5.99 -1.12
C LEU A 13 -1.01 7.18 -1.46
N GLU A 14 -1.45 8.06 -2.36
CA GLU A 14 -0.70 9.29 -2.69
C GLU A 14 -0.51 10.19 -1.46
N ARG A 15 -1.54 10.34 -0.64
CA ARG A 15 -1.46 11.09 0.62
C ARG A 15 -0.46 10.46 1.57
N LEU A 16 -0.56 9.16 1.82
CA LEU A 16 0.32 8.44 2.73
C LEU A 16 1.78 8.51 2.29
N VAL A 17 2.06 8.29 1.00
CA VAL A 17 3.43 8.37 0.47
C VAL A 17 4.03 9.75 0.70
N ARG A 18 3.24 10.83 0.55
CA ARG A 18 3.69 12.19 0.85
C ARG A 18 4.00 12.38 2.34
N GLU A 19 3.16 11.87 3.23
CA GLU A 19 3.36 11.94 4.69
C GLU A 19 4.63 11.16 5.11
N LEU A 20 4.85 9.96 4.56
CA LEU A 20 6.05 9.16 4.83
C LEU A 20 7.33 9.88 4.38
N ARG A 21 7.32 10.50 3.19
CA ARG A 21 8.48 11.25 2.66
C ARG A 21 8.85 12.47 3.50
N ARG A 22 7.86 13.12 4.14
CA ARG A 22 8.10 14.28 5.00
C ARG A 22 8.71 13.92 6.34
N GLY A 23 8.68 12.64 6.72
CA GLY A 23 9.07 12.22 8.07
C GLY A 23 8.04 12.57 9.14
N ASP A 24 6.82 12.99 8.74
CA ASP A 24 5.72 13.32 9.65
C ASP A 24 5.32 12.11 10.54
N ARG A 25 5.83 10.91 10.23
CA ARG A 25 5.60 9.66 10.95
C ARG A 25 6.88 8.91 11.34
N ALA A 26 7.97 9.60 11.69
CA ALA A 26 9.25 8.95 12.00
C ALA A 26 9.29 8.27 13.40
N VAL A 27 8.84 7.02 13.49
CA VAL A 27 9.15 6.07 14.58
C VAL A 27 9.36 4.67 14.00
N ALA A 28 10.19 3.83 14.61
CA ALA A 28 10.48 2.46 14.11
C ALA A 28 9.19 1.64 13.84
N SER A 29 8.13 1.85 14.63
CA SER A 29 6.82 1.21 14.43
C SER A 29 6.12 1.60 13.12
N VAL A 30 6.37 2.80 12.60
CA VAL A 30 5.82 3.25 11.31
C VAL A 30 6.57 2.59 10.16
N ALA A 31 7.89 2.40 10.30
CA ALA A 31 8.69 1.76 9.26
C ALA A 31 8.23 0.30 9.03
N ASP A 32 7.95 -0.43 10.11
CA ASP A 32 7.38 -1.77 10.05
C ASP A 32 5.94 -1.78 9.54
N ALA A 33 5.12 -0.81 9.96
CA ALA A 33 3.75 -0.69 9.46
C ALA A 33 3.70 -0.35 7.96
N ALA A 34 4.61 0.51 7.47
CA ALA A 34 4.73 0.85 6.06
C ALA A 34 5.19 -0.36 5.23
N HIS A 35 6.12 -1.15 5.77
CA HIS A 35 6.52 -2.39 5.12
C HIS A 35 5.38 -3.43 5.07
N ARG A 36 4.60 -3.57 6.15
CA ARG A 36 3.39 -4.42 6.13
C ARG A 36 2.36 -3.96 5.10
N LEU A 37 2.17 -2.64 4.96
CA LEU A 37 1.32 -2.11 3.89
C LEU A 37 1.87 -2.45 2.50
N ALA A 38 3.18 -2.30 2.27
CA ALA A 38 3.79 -2.68 1.00
C ALA A 38 3.57 -4.17 0.70
N GLN A 39 3.70 -5.06 1.69
CA GLN A 39 3.39 -6.49 1.50
C GLN A 39 1.90 -6.70 1.15
N ALA A 40 0.98 -6.07 1.87
CA ALA A 40 -0.45 -6.22 1.60
C ALA A 40 -0.85 -5.74 0.19
N LEU A 41 -0.23 -4.65 -0.28
CA LEU A 41 -0.43 -4.15 -1.65
C LEU A 41 0.11 -5.14 -2.69
N ALA A 42 1.27 -5.74 -2.45
CA ALA A 42 1.88 -6.72 -3.37
C ALA A 42 1.04 -7.99 -3.46
N ASP A 43 0.57 -8.49 -2.31
CA ASP A 43 -0.28 -9.68 -2.25
C ASP A 43 -1.59 -9.44 -2.98
N ALA A 44 -2.26 -8.30 -2.76
CA ALA A 44 -3.49 -7.94 -3.45
C ALA A 44 -3.27 -7.80 -4.97
N ALA A 45 -2.13 -7.23 -5.40
CA ALA A 45 -1.78 -7.12 -6.82
C ALA A 45 -1.51 -8.49 -7.45
N ALA A 46 -0.83 -9.40 -6.74
CA ALA A 46 -0.57 -10.76 -7.20
C ALA A 46 -1.87 -11.57 -7.30
N ASP A 47 -2.72 -11.51 -6.28
CA ASP A 47 -4.01 -12.22 -6.26
C ASP A 47 -4.91 -11.75 -7.40
N ALA A 48 -5.00 -10.44 -7.64
CA ALA A 48 -5.77 -9.86 -8.74
C ALA A 48 -5.33 -10.35 -10.13
N ARG A 49 -4.03 -10.65 -10.29
CA ARG A 49 -3.44 -11.16 -11.53
C ARG A 49 -3.42 -12.68 -11.62
N GLY A 50 -3.77 -13.39 -10.54
CA GLY A 50 -3.61 -14.84 -10.44
C GLY A 50 -2.15 -15.29 -10.31
N ASP A 51 -1.26 -14.39 -9.89
CA ASP A 51 0.16 -14.65 -9.69
C ASP A 51 0.43 -15.24 -8.30
N ARG A 52 1.59 -15.90 -8.12
CA ARG A 52 2.04 -16.31 -6.79
C ARG A 52 2.47 -15.09 -5.97
N ARG A 53 1.95 -14.97 -4.76
CA ARG A 53 2.42 -14.02 -3.74
C ARG A 53 3.93 -14.18 -3.49
N ARG A 54 4.62 -13.05 -3.30
CA ARG A 54 6.07 -13.01 -3.03
C ARG A 54 6.36 -12.05 -1.89
N PRO A 55 7.36 -12.36 -1.04
CA PRO A 55 7.78 -11.44 -0.01
C PRO A 55 8.37 -10.17 -0.64
N VAL A 56 7.87 -9.01 -0.21
CA VAL A 56 8.46 -7.71 -0.52
C VAL A 56 9.74 -7.58 0.30
N PRO A 57 10.89 -7.22 -0.30
CA PRO A 57 12.13 -7.06 0.45
C PRO A 57 12.04 -5.85 1.41
N ARG A 58 12.56 -5.96 2.64
CA ARG A 58 12.66 -4.82 3.56
C ARG A 58 13.83 -3.92 3.15
N LEU A 59 13.54 -2.77 2.54
CA LEU A 59 14.54 -1.75 2.21
C LEU A 59 14.88 -0.90 3.44
N ALA A 60 15.91 -0.05 3.32
CA ALA A 60 16.22 0.97 4.30
C ALA A 60 15.03 1.93 4.51
N ASP A 61 14.87 2.48 5.72
CA ASP A 61 13.66 3.23 6.09
C ASP A 61 13.36 4.43 5.18
N HIS A 62 14.40 5.10 4.66
CA HIS A 62 14.24 6.21 3.73
C HIS A 62 13.61 5.80 2.38
N ALA A 63 13.67 4.53 2.01
CA ALA A 63 13.13 3.99 0.76
C ALA A 63 11.70 3.45 0.90
N LEU A 64 11.13 3.39 2.11
CA LEU A 64 9.82 2.80 2.34
C LEU A 64 8.68 3.53 1.63
N ALA A 65 8.74 4.86 1.56
CA ALA A 65 7.72 5.63 0.86
C ALA A 65 7.69 5.30 -0.65
N ASP A 66 8.86 5.12 -1.25
CA ASP A 66 8.98 4.76 -2.66
C ASP A 66 8.56 3.31 -2.89
N GLN A 67 8.91 2.40 -1.98
CA GLN A 67 8.43 1.02 -2.02
C GLN A 67 6.91 0.93 -1.98
N VAL A 68 6.24 1.65 -1.07
CA VAL A 68 4.76 1.73 -1.02
C VAL A 68 4.20 2.31 -2.31
N ALA A 69 4.83 3.35 -2.88
CA ALA A 69 4.39 3.96 -4.12
C ALA A 69 4.47 3.00 -5.31
N VAL A 70 5.57 2.26 -5.44
CA VAL A 70 5.78 1.29 -6.52
C VAL A 70 4.76 0.16 -6.45
N VAL A 71 4.65 -0.49 -5.29
CA VAL A 71 3.73 -1.63 -5.13
C VAL A 71 2.26 -1.19 -5.17
N GLY A 72 1.95 -0.02 -4.60
CA GLY A 72 0.62 0.58 -4.71
C GLY A 72 0.25 0.86 -6.17
N ARG A 73 1.21 1.29 -6.99
CA ARG A 73 1.00 1.47 -8.43
C ARG A 73 0.70 0.14 -9.14
N GLU A 74 1.38 -0.95 -8.79
CA GLU A 74 1.09 -2.27 -9.36
C GLU A 74 -0.35 -2.73 -9.09
N LEU A 75 -0.85 -2.52 -7.88
CA LEU A 75 -2.25 -2.82 -7.57
C LEU A 75 -3.21 -1.93 -8.37
N LEU A 76 -2.96 -0.62 -8.41
CA LEU A 76 -3.79 0.32 -9.17
C LEU A 76 -3.82 0.00 -10.66
N ASP A 77 -2.69 -0.40 -11.24
CA ASP A 77 -2.60 -0.80 -12.65
C ASP A 77 -3.40 -2.09 -12.90
N ALA A 78 -3.39 -3.06 -11.97
CA ALA A 78 -4.22 -4.26 -12.06
C ALA A 78 -5.72 -3.92 -12.02
N LEU A 79 -6.15 -3.07 -11.08
CA LEU A 79 -7.53 -2.60 -10.98
C LEU A 79 -7.95 -1.82 -12.23
N ALA A 80 -7.05 -1.02 -12.81
CA ALA A 80 -7.32 -0.27 -14.03
C ALA A 80 -7.48 -1.17 -15.27
N ALA A 81 -6.78 -2.31 -15.30
CA ALA A 81 -6.95 -3.35 -16.31
C ALA A 81 -8.24 -4.18 -16.11
N GLY A 82 -9.00 -3.94 -15.04
CA GLY A 82 -10.28 -4.60 -14.77
C GLY A 82 -10.16 -5.87 -13.93
N HIS A 83 -9.01 -6.13 -13.32
CA HIS A 83 -8.86 -7.21 -12.34
C HIS A 83 -9.59 -6.85 -11.04
N GLU A 84 -10.19 -7.84 -10.40
CA GLU A 84 -10.76 -7.71 -9.06
C GLU A 84 -9.69 -8.02 -8.01
N ALA A 85 -9.65 -7.24 -6.94
CA ALA A 85 -8.72 -7.46 -5.83
C ALA A 85 -9.48 -7.41 -4.50
N ASP A 86 -9.16 -8.33 -3.59
CA ASP A 86 -9.53 -8.21 -2.19
C ASP A 86 -8.62 -7.17 -1.52
N LEU A 87 -9.24 -6.11 -0.98
CA LEU A 87 -8.54 -4.98 -0.38
C LEU A 87 -8.54 -5.01 1.16
N ASP A 88 -9.11 -6.03 1.79
CA ASP A 88 -9.30 -6.06 3.25
C ASP A 88 -7.97 -5.93 4.01
N ALA A 89 -6.95 -6.68 3.57
CA ALA A 89 -5.61 -6.61 4.15
C ALA A 89 -4.95 -5.23 3.94
N VAL A 90 -5.17 -4.61 2.78
CA VAL A 90 -4.66 -3.26 2.46
C VAL A 90 -5.31 -2.22 3.37
N VAL A 91 -6.63 -2.30 3.53
CA VAL A 91 -7.40 -1.40 4.41
C VAL A 91 -6.98 -1.57 5.87
N ALA A 92 -6.79 -2.80 6.35
CA ALA A 92 -6.30 -3.06 7.70
C ALA A 92 -4.90 -2.44 7.92
N ALA A 93 -3.98 -2.62 6.98
CA ALA A 93 -2.64 -2.05 7.05
C ALA A 93 -2.65 -0.50 7.03
N LEU A 94 -3.49 0.11 6.20
CA LEU A 94 -3.70 1.56 6.18
C LEU A 94 -4.21 2.09 7.52
N ARG A 95 -5.14 1.38 8.17
CA ARG A 95 -5.64 1.74 9.50
C ARG A 95 -4.54 1.68 10.56
N SER A 96 -3.70 0.64 10.54
CA SER A 96 -2.57 0.53 11.47
C SER A 96 -1.58 1.69 11.35
N LEU A 97 -1.43 2.26 10.15
CA LEU A 97 -0.57 3.43 9.91
C LEU A 97 -1.17 4.75 10.41
N ARG A 98 -2.50 4.82 10.58
CA ARG A 98 -3.21 6.02 11.06
C ARG A 98 -3.20 6.15 12.59
N GLY A 99 -2.79 5.10 13.32
CA GLY A 99 -2.92 5.03 14.78
C GLY A 99 -4.38 4.78 15.22
N PRO A 100 -4.64 4.54 16.52
CA PRO A 100 -6.02 4.51 17.01
C PRO A 100 -6.67 5.86 16.69
N SER A 101 -7.82 5.83 16.02
CA SER A 101 -8.68 7.00 15.97
C SER A 101 -9.26 7.15 17.38
N GLU A 102 -8.84 8.18 18.11
CA GLU A 102 -9.54 8.61 19.33
C GLU A 102 -10.98 9.03 19.01
#